data_AF-A0A553EP05-F1
#
_entry.id   AF-A0A553EP05-F1
#
_cell.length_a   1.000
_cell.length_b   1.000
_cell.length_c   1.000
_cell.angle_alpha   90.00
_cell.angle_beta   90.00
_cell.angle_gamma   90.00
#
_symmetry.space_group_name_H-M   'P 1'
#
loop_
_entity.id
_entity.type
_entity.pdbx_description
1 polymer ?
#
loop_
_entity_poly.entity_id
_entity_poly.type
_entity_poly.pdbx_seq_one_letter_code
_entity_poly.pdbx_strand_id
1 'polypeptide(L)'
;MSPMIKVVKNGKGRNSSVELLRVVSMIFIIIHHFLSRNYGLYVISNELAEQDDVLLKLLVQQVGGLGVPCFMFISGYYSMTFRKERFVDMIIQCFMYALIGAIGLYIFYSIIAWQTVLFPINCWWFIAAYLVVYMLSPGLNYMFENLSGKSNGLIIVFLYFLLIGDFFEHSARIGGFMVLVTIYLSAKFIKKIYCDTL
;
A
#
# COMPACT_ATOMS: atom_id res chain seq x y z
N MET A 1 17.38 5.00 54.61
CA MET A 1 16.73 5.86 53.59
C MET A 1 17.23 5.40 52.23
N SER A 2 16.57 4.38 51.66
CA SER A 2 17.02 3.76 50.40
C SER A 2 16.48 4.55 49.21
N PRO A 3 17.29 4.82 48.17
CA PRO A 3 16.81 5.55 47.00
C PRO A 3 15.88 4.64 46.20
N MET A 4 14.64 5.09 46.06
CA MET A 4 13.63 4.53 45.18
C MET A 4 14.13 4.71 43.74
N ILE A 5 14.57 3.61 43.11
CA ILE A 5 14.85 3.57 41.68
C ILE A 5 13.53 3.86 40.97
N LYS A 6 13.36 5.10 40.49
CA LYS A 6 12.35 5.43 39.50
C LYS A 6 12.72 4.67 38.23
N VAL A 7 12.04 3.56 37.99
CA VAL A 7 12.01 2.93 36.67
C VAL A 7 11.37 3.95 35.73
N VAL A 8 12.21 4.71 35.03
CA VAL A 8 11.78 5.53 33.90
C VAL A 8 11.18 4.55 32.90
N LYS A 9 9.85 4.61 32.73
CA LYS A 9 9.14 3.91 31.65
C LYS A 9 9.67 4.49 30.34
N ASN A 10 10.73 3.88 29.81
CA ASN A 10 11.28 4.23 28.51
C ASN A 10 10.12 4.10 27.51
N GLY A 11 9.86 5.15 26.73
CA GLY A 11 8.65 5.34 25.95
C GLY A 11 8.31 4.13 25.07
N LYS A 12 7.02 3.94 24.76
CA LYS A 12 6.51 2.95 23.80
C LYS A 12 7.44 2.89 22.56
N GLY A 13 8.35 1.92 22.55
CA GLY A 13 9.34 1.77 21.49
C GLY A 13 8.67 1.45 20.16
N ARG A 14 9.28 1.85 19.05
CA ARG A 14 8.85 1.42 17.72
C ARG A 14 8.93 -0.10 17.66
N ASN A 15 7.88 -0.76 17.15
CA ASN A 15 7.86 -2.21 17.00
C ASN A 15 8.69 -2.59 15.76
N SER A 16 9.92 -3.05 15.97
CA SER A 16 10.85 -3.40 14.89
C SER A 16 10.31 -4.51 13.97
N SER A 17 9.53 -5.47 14.49
CA SER A 17 8.92 -6.53 13.66
C SER A 17 7.90 -5.95 12.68
N VAL A 18 7.15 -4.93 13.10
CA VAL A 18 6.20 -4.23 12.23
C VAL A 18 6.91 -3.37 11.19
N GLU A 19 8.00 -2.70 11.57
CA GLU A 19 8.81 -1.94 10.61
C GLU A 19 9.45 -2.86 9.57
N LEU A 20 9.94 -4.04 10.00
CA LEU A 20 10.41 -5.09 9.10
C LEU A 20 9.28 -5.54 8.16
N LEU A 21 8.07 -5.77 8.68
CA LEU A 21 6.92 -6.14 7.85
C LEU A 21 6.57 -5.07 6.81
N ARG A 22 6.73 -3.77 7.12
CA ARG A 22 6.56 -2.69 6.12
C ARG A 22 7.58 -2.82 5.00
N VAL A 23 8.85 -3.07 5.33
CA VAL A 23 9.92 -3.25 4.32
C VAL A 23 9.64 -4.49 3.46
N VAL A 24 9.26 -5.61 4.07
CA VAL A 24 8.87 -6.83 3.33
C VAL A 24 7.68 -6.55 2.41
N SER A 25 6.68 -5.81 2.88
CA SER A 25 5.52 -5.41 2.08
C SER A 25 5.92 -4.53 0.89
N MET A 26 6.85 -3.59 1.08
CA MET A 26 7.40 -2.77 -0.02
C MET A 26 8.09 -3.65 -1.09
N ILE A 27 8.86 -4.66 -0.67
CA ILE A 27 9.50 -5.61 -1.59
C ILE A 27 8.46 -6.40 -2.40
N PHE A 28 7.40 -6.90 -1.74
CA PHE A 28 6.32 -7.61 -2.41
C PHE A 28 5.59 -6.75 -3.45
N ILE A 29 5.35 -5.47 -3.13
CA ILE A 29 4.77 -4.51 -4.09
C ILE A 29 5.65 -4.37 -5.33
N ILE A 30 6.98 -4.25 -5.15
CA ILE A 30 7.92 -4.14 -6.28
C ILE A 30 7.91 -5.41 -7.13
N ILE A 31 7.98 -6.59 -6.50
CA ILE A 31 7.93 -7.88 -7.20
C ILE A 31 6.63 -8.01 -8.01
N HIS A 32 5.49 -7.66 -7.41
CA HIS A 32 4.20 -7.69 -8.08
C HIS A 32 4.18 -6.82 -9.35
N HIS A 33 4.64 -5.57 -9.26
CA HIS A 33 4.65 -4.66 -10.40
C HIS A 33 5.63 -5.11 -11.49
N PHE A 34 6.79 -5.64 -11.10
CA PHE A 34 7.78 -6.19 -12.02
C PHE A 34 7.23 -7.40 -12.78
N LEU A 35 6.69 -8.39 -12.07
CA LEU A 35 6.11 -9.58 -12.69
C LEU A 35 4.91 -9.24 -13.57
N SER A 36 4.00 -8.40 -13.08
CA SER A 36 2.79 -8.04 -13.83
C SER A 36 3.11 -7.29 -15.13
N ARG A 37 4.18 -6.49 -15.15
CA ARG A 37 4.59 -5.76 -16.36
C ARG A 37 5.38 -6.64 -17.33
N ASN A 38 6.35 -7.40 -16.85
CA ASN A 38 7.22 -8.20 -17.73
C ASN A 38 6.51 -9.41 -18.33
N TYR A 39 5.60 -10.02 -17.59
CA TYR A 39 4.85 -11.20 -18.05
C TYR A 39 3.42 -10.87 -18.48
N GLY A 40 3.03 -9.59 -18.54
CA GLY A 40 1.70 -9.18 -18.98
C GLY A 40 0.54 -9.68 -18.10
N LEU A 41 0.80 -10.08 -16.86
CA LEU A 41 -0.16 -10.79 -15.98
C LEU A 41 -1.33 -9.91 -15.47
N TYR A 42 -1.49 -8.69 -15.99
CA TYR A 42 -2.68 -7.87 -15.71
C TYR A 42 -3.91 -8.37 -16.47
N VAL A 43 -3.71 -8.97 -17.66
CA VAL A 43 -4.76 -9.60 -18.47
C VAL A 43 -4.16 -10.88 -19.04
N ILE A 44 -4.74 -12.03 -18.68
CA ILE A 44 -4.28 -13.32 -19.20
C ILE A 44 -4.71 -13.40 -20.66
N SER A 45 -3.75 -13.30 -21.59
CA SER A 45 -3.98 -13.58 -23.01
C SER A 45 -4.02 -15.09 -23.25
N ASN A 46 -4.63 -15.52 -24.36
CA ASN A 46 -4.67 -16.93 -24.75
C ASN A 46 -3.24 -17.51 -24.87
N GLU A 47 -2.31 -16.74 -25.45
CA GLU A 47 -0.90 -17.13 -25.58
C GLU A 47 -0.19 -17.30 -24.23
N LEU A 48 -0.57 -16.53 -23.21
CA LEU A 48 -0.03 -16.64 -21.87
C LEU A 48 -0.63 -17.83 -21.11
N ALA A 49 -1.91 -18.13 -21.35
CA ALA A 49 -2.62 -19.25 -20.74
C ALA A 49 -2.10 -20.61 -21.20
N GLU A 50 -1.50 -20.68 -22.39
CA GLU A 50 -0.90 -21.90 -22.95
C GLU A 50 0.53 -22.18 -22.42
N GLN A 51 1.11 -21.29 -21.62
CA GLN A 51 2.44 -21.51 -21.04
C GLN A 51 2.36 -22.44 -19.82
N ASP A 52 3.20 -23.49 -19.78
CA ASP A 52 3.23 -24.48 -18.70
C ASP A 52 3.50 -23.89 -17.30
N ASP A 53 4.19 -22.74 -17.24
CA ASP A 53 4.55 -22.06 -15.98
C ASP A 53 3.59 -20.91 -15.60
N VAL A 54 2.49 -20.72 -16.34
CA VAL A 54 1.54 -19.61 -16.10
C VAL A 54 0.95 -19.64 -14.69
N LEU A 55 0.63 -20.82 -14.17
CA LEU A 55 0.08 -20.97 -12.83
C LEU A 55 1.07 -20.49 -11.76
N LEU A 56 2.34 -20.87 -11.89
CA LEU A 56 3.39 -20.45 -10.97
C LEU A 56 3.60 -18.93 -11.04
N LYS A 57 3.67 -18.37 -12.25
CA LYS A 57 3.77 -16.92 -12.48
C LYS A 57 2.61 -16.16 -11.82
N LEU A 58 1.38 -16.64 -11.98
CA LEU A 58 0.19 -16.06 -11.36
C LEU A 58 0.25 -16.17 -9.84
N LEU A 59 0.58 -17.32 -9.27
CA LEU A 59 0.67 -17.49 -7.82
C LEU A 59 1.69 -16.54 -7.19
N VAL A 60 2.90 -16.44 -7.77
CA VAL A 60 3.94 -15.54 -7.28
C VAL A 60 3.51 -14.08 -7.40
N GLN A 61 2.86 -13.71 -8.51
CA GLN A 61 2.31 -12.37 -8.71
C GLN A 61 1.24 -12.03 -7.66
N GLN A 62 0.33 -12.96 -7.34
CA GLN A 62 -0.72 -12.75 -6.33
C GLN A 62 -0.14 -12.64 -4.92
N VAL A 63 0.86 -13.46 -4.59
CA VAL A 63 1.59 -13.34 -3.31
C VAL A 63 2.27 -11.97 -3.21
N GLY A 64 2.92 -11.49 -4.28
CA GLY A 64 3.44 -10.13 -4.32
C GLY A 64 2.33 -9.07 -4.17
N GLY A 65 1.15 -9.34 -4.72
CA GLY A 65 -0.03 -8.49 -4.63
C GLY A 65 -0.49 -8.24 -3.18
N LEU A 66 -0.24 -9.18 -2.25
CA LEU A 66 -0.51 -9.02 -0.82
C LEU A 66 0.32 -7.90 -0.16
N GLY A 67 1.41 -7.48 -0.79
CA GLY A 67 2.22 -6.37 -0.29
C GLY A 67 1.43 -5.07 -0.16
N VAL A 68 0.53 -4.77 -1.11
CA VAL A 68 -0.32 -3.56 -1.10
C VAL A 68 -1.24 -3.52 0.13
N PRO A 69 -2.13 -4.52 0.36
CA PRO A 69 -3.00 -4.50 1.52
C PRO A 69 -2.23 -4.57 2.84
N CYS A 70 -1.15 -5.35 2.94
CA CYS A 70 -0.32 -5.38 4.15
C CYS A 70 0.27 -3.99 4.45
N PHE A 71 0.91 -3.34 3.48
CA PHE A 71 1.50 -2.03 3.66
C PHE A 71 0.47 -0.96 4.06
N MET A 72 -0.69 -0.98 3.39
CA MET A 72 -1.76 -0.03 3.65
C MET A 72 -2.42 -0.27 5.02
N PHE A 73 -2.59 -1.54 5.41
CA PHE A 73 -3.14 -1.91 6.70
C PHE A 73 -2.25 -1.40 7.84
N ILE A 74 -0.93 -1.60 7.76
CA ILE A 74 -0.02 -1.11 8.80
C ILE A 74 -0.04 0.43 8.83
N SER A 75 -0.18 1.09 7.68
CA SER A 75 -0.32 2.56 7.60
C SER A 75 -1.58 3.07 8.31
N GLY A 76 -2.71 2.37 8.15
CA GLY A 76 -3.96 2.68 8.86
C GLY A 76 -3.92 2.36 10.35
N TYR A 77 -3.43 1.17 10.71
CA TYR A 77 -3.33 0.73 12.10
C TYR A 77 -2.49 1.72 12.93
N TYR A 78 -1.38 2.21 12.40
CA TYR A 78 -0.55 3.18 13.14
C TYR A 78 -1.00 4.65 13.00
N SER A 79 -2.16 4.90 12.38
CA SER A 79 -2.70 6.25 12.12
C SER A 79 -1.67 7.15 11.44
N MET A 80 -1.38 6.88 10.18
CA MET A 80 -0.46 7.70 9.40
C MET A 80 -0.84 9.20 9.44
N THR A 81 0.14 10.05 9.70
CA THR A 81 0.00 11.51 9.75
C THR A 81 0.76 12.17 8.61
N PHE A 82 0.08 13.05 7.86
CA PHE A 82 0.68 13.83 6.80
C PHE A 82 1.80 14.72 7.34
N ARG A 83 2.95 14.65 6.66
CA ARG A 83 4.11 15.54 6.82
C ARG A 83 4.63 15.85 5.43
N LYS A 84 4.81 17.14 5.13
CA LYS A 84 5.20 17.64 3.81
C LYS A 84 6.58 17.12 3.42
N GLU A 85 7.51 17.08 4.37
CA GLU A 85 8.88 16.62 4.17
C GLU A 85 8.85 15.16 3.68
N ARG A 86 8.14 14.31 4.41
CA ARG A 86 7.97 12.90 4.02
C ARG A 86 7.25 12.69 2.70
N PHE A 87 6.31 13.57 2.34
CA PHE A 87 5.61 13.50 1.06
C PHE A 87 6.59 13.73 -0.10
N VAL A 88 7.41 14.78 0.01
CA VAL A 88 8.45 15.09 -0.97
C VAL A 88 9.52 14.00 -0.99
N ASP A 89 9.96 13.52 0.18
CA ASP A 89 10.94 12.44 0.30
C ASP A 89 10.48 11.18 -0.45
N MET A 90 9.20 10.78 -0.32
CA MET A 90 8.66 9.62 -1.03
C MET A 90 8.71 9.79 -2.56
N ILE A 91 8.37 10.98 -3.06
CA ILE A 91 8.41 11.28 -4.50
C ILE A 91 9.86 11.22 -5.00
N ILE A 92 10.79 11.85 -4.28
CA ILE A 92 12.21 11.85 -4.64
C ILE A 92 12.76 10.42 -4.62
N GLN A 93 12.48 9.65 -3.57
CA GLN A 93 12.92 8.25 -3.48
C GLN A 93 12.41 7.42 -4.65
N CYS A 94 11.11 7.51 -4.98
CA CYS A 94 10.55 6.78 -6.11
C CYS A 94 11.19 7.19 -7.44
N PHE A 95 11.40 8.49 -7.66
CA PHE A 95 12.10 8.98 -8.84
C PHE A 95 13.54 8.46 -8.92
N MET A 96 14.28 8.47 -7.80
CA MET A 96 15.66 7.96 -7.74
C MET A 96 15.71 6.45 -8.01
N TYR A 97 14.82 5.67 -7.41
CA TYR A 97 14.76 4.22 -7.69
C TYR A 97 14.43 3.91 -9.14
N ALA A 98 13.53 4.69 -9.76
CA ALA A 98 13.22 4.55 -11.18
C ALA A 98 14.40 4.90 -12.09
N LEU A 99 15.09 5.99 -11.77
CA LEU A 99 16.27 6.42 -12.50
C LEU A 99 17.37 5.35 -12.43
N ILE A 100 17.67 4.84 -11.23
CA ILE A 100 18.65 3.75 -11.03
C ILE A 100 18.22 2.50 -11.81
N GLY A 101 16.94 2.12 -11.75
CA GLY A 101 16.40 0.98 -12.50
C GLY A 101 16.56 1.13 -14.01
N ALA A 102 16.26 2.32 -14.56
CA ALA A 102 16.41 2.61 -15.98
C ALA A 102 17.88 2.61 -16.44
N ILE A 103 18.79 3.17 -15.63
CA ILE A 103 20.23 3.13 -15.90
C ILE A 103 20.74 1.69 -15.89
N GLY A 104 20.33 0.87 -14.90
CA GLY A 104 20.68 -0.54 -14.84
C GLY A 104 20.20 -1.32 -16.06
N LEU A 105 18.94 -1.12 -16.48
CA LEU A 105 18.39 -1.74 -17.69
C LEU A 105 19.17 -1.35 -18.96
N TYR A 106 19.59 -0.09 -19.05
CA TYR A 106 20.42 0.38 -20.16
C TYR A 106 21.82 -0.26 -20.15
N ILE A 107 22.50 -0.28 -19.00
CA ILE A 107 23.86 -0.84 -18.89
C ILE A 107 23.90 -2.35 -19.19
N PHE A 108 22.96 -3.12 -18.62
CA PHE A 108 23.01 -4.59 -18.72
C PHE A 108 22.29 -5.16 -19.94
N TYR A 109 21.28 -4.46 -20.46
CA TYR A 109 20.42 -4.98 -21.53
C TYR A 109 20.25 -4.02 -22.71
N SER A 110 20.86 -2.83 -22.68
CA SER A 110 20.69 -1.79 -23.71
C SER A 110 19.22 -1.38 -23.95
N ILE A 111 18.36 -1.57 -22.94
CA ILE A 111 16.94 -1.22 -23.01
C ILE A 111 16.75 0.23 -22.54
N ILE A 112 16.11 1.03 -23.38
CA ILE A 112 15.80 2.43 -23.08
C ILE A 112 14.39 2.53 -22.50
N ALA A 113 14.28 2.67 -21.18
CA ALA A 113 13.02 2.68 -20.44
C ALA A 113 12.57 4.08 -19.95
N TRP A 114 12.92 5.17 -20.64
CA TRP A 114 12.67 6.56 -20.19
C TRP A 114 11.21 6.86 -19.82
N GLN A 115 10.25 6.22 -20.49
CA GLN A 115 8.82 6.41 -20.21
C GLN A 115 8.46 6.06 -18.76
N THR A 116 9.15 5.08 -18.17
CA THR A 116 8.94 4.64 -16.78
C THR A 116 9.53 5.61 -15.74
N VAL A 117 10.47 6.47 -16.15
CA VAL A 117 11.11 7.50 -15.32
C VAL A 117 10.40 8.84 -15.44
N LEU A 118 9.98 9.20 -16.65
CA LEU A 118 9.39 10.51 -16.97
C LEU A 118 7.88 10.57 -16.72
N PHE A 119 7.16 9.44 -16.83
CA PHE A 119 5.70 9.37 -16.62
C PHE A 119 5.30 8.38 -15.51
N PRO A 120 5.75 8.60 -14.26
CA PRO A 120 5.53 7.66 -13.16
C PRO A 120 4.05 7.48 -12.80
N ILE A 121 3.19 8.47 -13.07
CA ILE A 121 1.78 8.46 -12.64
C ILE A 121 0.98 7.34 -13.30
N ASN A 122 1.22 7.06 -14.60
CA ASN A 122 0.58 5.94 -15.31
C ASN A 122 1.25 4.59 -15.03
N CYS A 123 2.49 4.61 -14.55
CA CYS A 123 3.25 3.39 -14.29
C CYS A 123 3.13 2.91 -12.83
N TRP A 124 2.87 3.80 -11.88
CA TRP A 124 2.90 3.54 -10.44
C TRP A 124 1.56 3.89 -9.80
N TRP A 125 0.51 3.17 -10.18
CA TRP A 125 -0.82 3.41 -9.64
C TRP A 125 -0.83 3.40 -8.10
N PHE A 126 -0.04 2.50 -7.48
CA PHE A 126 0.01 2.36 -6.03
C PHE A 126 0.58 3.61 -5.35
N ILE A 127 1.75 4.12 -5.78
CA ILE A 127 2.34 5.31 -5.13
C ILE A 127 1.47 6.54 -5.36
N ALA A 128 0.88 6.69 -6.55
CA ALA A 128 -0.03 7.80 -6.83
C ALA A 128 -1.24 7.76 -5.88
N ALA A 129 -1.93 6.62 -5.80
CA ALA A 129 -3.06 6.44 -4.90
C ALA A 129 -2.67 6.59 -3.42
N TYR A 130 -1.52 6.04 -3.03
CA TYR A 130 -1.01 6.12 -1.66
C TYR A 130 -0.67 7.56 -1.25
N LEU A 131 -0.04 8.35 -2.13
CA LEU A 131 0.27 9.75 -1.86
C LEU A 131 -1.01 10.59 -1.66
N VAL A 132 -2.07 10.29 -2.42
CA VAL A 132 -3.38 10.93 -2.23
C VAL A 132 -3.95 10.55 -0.86
N VAL A 133 -3.96 9.26 -0.49
CA VAL A 133 -4.42 8.85 0.85
C VAL A 133 -3.55 9.45 1.96
N TYR A 134 -2.25 9.55 1.74
CA TYR A 134 -1.32 10.16 2.69
C TYR A 134 -1.61 11.64 2.92
N MET A 135 -1.89 12.38 1.84
CA MET A 135 -2.31 13.78 1.90
C MET A 135 -3.66 13.96 2.61
N LEU A 136 -4.61 13.05 2.35
CA LEU A 136 -5.94 13.04 2.98
C LEU A 136 -5.94 12.46 4.40
N SER A 137 -4.84 11.87 4.85
CA SER A 137 -4.78 11.13 6.11
C SER A 137 -5.21 11.94 7.34
N PRO A 138 -4.91 13.25 7.47
CA PRO A 138 -5.40 14.06 8.58
C PRO A 138 -6.93 14.15 8.60
N GLY A 139 -7.56 14.34 7.44
CA GLY A 139 -9.02 14.40 7.29
C GLY A 139 -9.67 13.05 7.55
N LEU A 140 -9.09 11.96 7.03
CA LEU A 140 -9.56 10.60 7.30
C LEU A 140 -9.47 10.24 8.79
N ASN A 141 -8.38 10.64 9.45
CA ASN A 141 -8.20 10.43 10.89
C ASN A 141 -9.23 11.23 11.69
N TYR A 142 -9.39 12.51 11.38
CA TYR A 142 -10.37 13.38 12.02
C TYR A 142 -11.79 12.84 11.88
N MET A 143 -12.20 12.47 10.66
CA MET A 143 -13.51 11.87 10.41
C MET A 143 -13.72 10.62 11.27
N PHE A 144 -12.75 9.71 11.26
CA PHE A 144 -12.84 8.46 12.01
C PHE A 144 -12.94 8.68 13.53
N GLU A 145 -12.23 9.67 14.07
CA GLU A 145 -12.19 9.96 15.51
C GLU A 145 -13.44 10.68 16.01
N ASN A 146 -14.09 11.49 15.17
CA ASN A 146 -15.30 12.24 15.54
C ASN A 146 -16.61 11.45 15.28
N LEU A 147 -16.56 10.39 14.49
CA LEU A 147 -17.73 9.56 14.22
C LEU A 147 -17.91 8.45 15.27
N SER A 148 -19.18 8.06 15.47
CA SER A 148 -19.51 6.92 16.31
C SER A 148 -18.92 5.63 15.73
N GLY A 149 -18.64 4.63 16.60
CA GLY A 149 -18.16 3.32 16.15
C GLY A 149 -19.08 2.65 15.12
N LYS A 150 -20.40 2.77 15.30
CA LYS A 150 -21.40 2.26 14.35
C LYS A 150 -21.31 2.96 12.99
N SER A 151 -21.20 4.29 12.98
CA SER A 151 -21.05 5.08 11.76
C SER A 151 -19.78 4.72 10.99
N ASN A 152 -18.65 4.58 11.68
CA ASN A 152 -17.40 4.13 11.06
C ASN A 152 -17.53 2.73 10.45
N GLY A 153 -18.16 1.79 11.17
CA GLY A 153 -18.43 0.45 10.65
C GLY A 153 -19.30 0.47 9.40
N LEU A 154 -20.38 1.26 9.40
CA LEU A 154 -21.27 1.41 8.24
C LEU A 154 -20.55 2.01 7.02
N ILE A 155 -19.69 3.02 7.23
CA ILE A 155 -18.87 3.59 6.15
C ILE A 155 -17.96 2.52 5.55
N ILE A 156 -17.29 1.72 6.38
CA ILE A 156 -16.39 0.66 5.90
C ILE A 156 -17.17 -0.41 5.12
N VAL A 157 -18.32 -0.85 5.63
CA VAL A 157 -19.19 -1.82 4.94
C VAL A 157 -19.68 -1.25 3.60
N PHE A 158 -20.09 0.02 3.58
CA PHE A 158 -20.50 0.69 2.35
C PHE A 158 -19.35 0.77 1.33
N LEU A 159 -18.13 1.10 1.76
CA LEU A 159 -16.96 1.10 0.88
C LEU A 159 -16.67 -0.28 0.30
N TYR A 160 -16.75 -1.35 1.10
CA TYR A 160 -16.63 -2.72 0.58
C TYR A 160 -17.76 -3.09 -0.38
N PHE A 161 -18.99 -2.66 -0.12
CA PHE A 161 -20.12 -2.86 -1.03
C PHE A 161 -19.86 -2.22 -2.39
N LEU A 162 -19.32 -0.99 -2.42
CA LEU A 162 -18.91 -0.33 -3.66
C LEU A 162 -17.82 -1.12 -4.40
N LEU A 163 -16.82 -1.63 -3.68
CA LEU A 163 -15.75 -2.45 -4.28
C LEU A 163 -16.25 -3.79 -4.83
N ILE A 164 -17.30 -4.37 -4.23
CA ILE A 164 -17.97 -5.57 -4.77
C ILE A 164 -18.75 -5.21 -6.05
N GLY A 165 -19.34 -4.01 -6.11
CA GLY A 165 -20.00 -3.50 -7.31
C GLY A 165 -19.08 -3.46 -8.54
N ASP A 166 -17.81 -3.09 -8.36
CA ASP A 166 -16.77 -3.11 -9.42
C ASP A 166 -16.57 -4.50 -10.05
N PHE A 167 -16.91 -5.57 -9.33
CA PHE A 167 -16.79 -6.95 -9.81
C PHE A 167 -17.88 -7.30 -10.81
N PHE A 168 -19.05 -6.68 -10.70
CA PHE A 168 -20.20 -6.93 -11.57
C PHE A 168 -20.24 -5.98 -12.76
N GLU A 169 -19.81 -4.72 -12.59
CA GLU A 169 -19.89 -3.70 -13.63
C GLU A 169 -18.51 -3.12 -13.95
N HIS A 170 -17.89 -3.60 -15.03
CA HIS A 170 -16.54 -3.21 -15.41
C HIS A 170 -16.42 -1.78 -15.96
N SER A 171 -17.53 -1.15 -16.33
CA SER A 171 -17.57 0.23 -16.85
C SER A 171 -17.44 1.29 -15.75
N ALA A 172 -17.71 0.93 -14.49
CA ALA A 172 -17.77 1.86 -13.36
C ALA A 172 -16.60 1.71 -12.36
N ARG A 173 -15.46 1.13 -12.77
CA ARG A 173 -14.33 0.82 -11.88
C ARG A 173 -13.91 2.03 -11.03
N ILE A 174 -14.06 1.87 -9.72
CA ILE A 174 -13.85 2.90 -8.69
C ILE A 174 -12.34 3.13 -8.40
N GLY A 175 -11.48 2.21 -8.84
CA GLY A 175 -10.03 2.37 -8.91
C GLY A 175 -9.26 2.09 -7.60
N GLY A 176 -7.94 1.98 -7.71
CA GLY A 176 -7.07 1.53 -6.61
C GLY A 176 -7.08 2.43 -5.36
N PHE A 177 -7.40 3.73 -5.52
CA PHE A 177 -7.50 4.67 -4.40
C PHE A 177 -8.54 4.23 -3.36
N MET A 178 -9.72 3.82 -3.79
CA MET A 178 -10.81 3.45 -2.88
C MET A 178 -10.51 2.16 -2.13
N VAL A 179 -9.81 1.22 -2.77
CA VAL A 179 -9.27 0.02 -2.10
C VAL A 179 -8.33 0.44 -0.96
N LEU A 180 -7.40 1.38 -1.21
CA LEU A 180 -6.47 1.85 -0.18
C LEU A 180 -7.18 2.55 0.99
N VAL A 181 -8.15 3.42 0.71
CA VAL A 181 -8.95 4.09 1.75
C VAL A 181 -9.71 3.07 2.60
N THR A 182 -10.33 2.08 1.95
CA THR A 182 -11.10 1.04 2.64
C THR A 182 -10.22 0.22 3.58
N ILE A 183 -9.04 -0.19 3.13
CA ILE A 183 -8.08 -0.94 3.96
C ILE A 183 -7.56 -0.06 5.11
N TYR A 184 -7.26 1.21 4.83
CA TYR A 184 -6.79 2.16 5.84
C TYR A 184 -7.79 2.33 6.99
N LEU A 185 -9.08 2.55 6.66
CA LEU A 185 -10.15 2.71 7.64
C LEU A 185 -10.44 1.41 8.37
N SER A 186 -10.40 0.26 7.68
CA SER A 186 -10.55 -1.07 8.29
C SER A 186 -9.48 -1.30 9.36
N ALA A 187 -8.22 -0.98 9.06
CA ALA A 187 -7.12 -1.13 10.00
C ALA A 187 -7.25 -0.22 11.24
N LYS A 188 -7.71 1.03 11.04
CA LYS A 188 -8.05 1.94 12.16
C LYS A 188 -9.19 1.38 13.02
N PHE A 189 -10.21 0.81 12.40
CA PHE A 189 -11.35 0.20 13.08
C PHE A 189 -10.96 -0.98 13.95
N ILE A 190 -10.13 -1.88 13.41
CA ILE A 190 -9.59 -3.01 14.16
C ILE A 190 -8.75 -2.54 15.35
N LYS A 191 -7.89 -1.53 15.17
CA LYS A 191 -7.13 -0.96 16.28
C LYS A 191 -8.03 -0.39 17.38
N LYS A 192 -9.08 0.34 17.00
CA LYS A 192 -10.02 0.92 17.97
C LYS A 192 -10.65 -0.18 18.82
N ILE A 193 -11.18 -1.24 18.20
CA ILE A 193 -11.74 -2.39 18.91
C ILE A 193 -10.71 -3.03 19.86
N TYR A 194 -9.49 -3.26 19.39
CA TYR A 194 -8.45 -3.91 20.19
C TYR A 194 -8.01 -3.04 21.39
N CYS A 195 -7.90 -1.73 21.21
CA CYS A 195 -7.55 -0.81 22.29
C CYS A 195 -8.70 -0.57 23.28
N ASP A 196 -9.96 -0.61 22.85
CA ASP A 196 -11.11 -0.44 23.73
C ASP A 196 -11.41 -1.70 24.58
N THR A 197 -10.83 -2.85 24.22
CA THR A 197 -11.02 -4.14 24.92
C THR A 197 -9.95 -4.41 26.00
N LEU A 198 -8.88 -3.60 26.06
CA LEU A 198 -7.74 -3.73 26.99
C LEU A 198 -7.77 -2.64 28.07
#